data_AF-A0A2M7A0D9-F1
#
_entry.id   AF-A0A2M7A0D9-F1
#
_cell.length_a   1.000
_cell.length_b   1.000
_cell.length_c   1.000
_cell.angle_alpha   90.00
_cell.angle_beta   90.00
_cell.angle_gamma   90.00
#
_symmetry.space_group_name_H-M   'P 1'
#
loop_
_entity.id
_entity.type
_entity.pdbx_description
1 polymer ?
#
loop_
_entity_poly.entity_id
_entity_poly.type
_entity_poly.pdbx_seq_one_letter_code
_entity_poly.pdbx_strand_id
1 'polypeptide(L)'
;HEARVGGHKVYLRTGEYEDGSLGEVFLDMHKEGASFRSVMNCFAIAISLGLQYGVPLEEYVDCFTFTRFEPQGIVDHPNIKMATSVVDFIFRLLGMEYMGRTDFVQVKPTKDEDVKRELENIESDKHKEQLKIEAELAKKLSDITKLRDQDEAPKNMVIKKGHDKFGEIAQGAQSVETSSGAVVSIVDAKRIHADKSAQTSTIDAHFGAMMGDAPFCDQCGHVTIRNGVCYKCMNCGNSMGCS
;
A
#
# COMPACT_ATOMS: atom_id res chain seq x y z
N HIS A 1 5.55 -2.37 8.13
CA HIS A 1 5.39 -3.56 9.00
C HIS A 1 4.85 -4.74 8.21
N GLU A 2 5.52 -5.90 8.25
CA GLU A 2 4.98 -7.18 7.77
C GLU A 2 4.60 -8.01 9.01
N ALA A 3 3.42 -8.61 8.99
CA ALA A 3 2.99 -9.55 10.01
C ALA A 3 2.10 -10.64 9.41
N ARG A 4 1.90 -11.71 10.16
CA ARG A 4 0.94 -12.75 9.80
C ARG A 4 -0.14 -12.84 10.87
N VAL A 5 -1.41 -12.64 10.52
CA VAL A 5 -2.55 -12.71 11.44
C VAL A 5 -3.41 -13.92 11.07
N GLY A 6 -3.55 -14.88 11.97
CA GLY A 6 -4.39 -16.07 11.72
C GLY A 6 -3.93 -16.91 10.53
N GLY A 7 -2.64 -16.85 10.17
CA GLY A 7 -2.09 -17.51 8.97
C GLY A 7 -1.99 -16.63 7.73
N HIS A 8 -2.65 -15.47 7.72
CA HIS A 8 -2.75 -14.55 6.58
C HIS A 8 -1.69 -13.45 6.65
N LYS A 9 -1.00 -13.19 5.53
CA LYS A 9 0.04 -12.15 5.48
C LYS A 9 -0.58 -10.77 5.30
N VAL A 10 -0.20 -9.86 6.18
CA VAL A 10 -0.63 -8.45 6.20
C VAL A 10 0.59 -7.57 6.07
N TYR A 11 0.51 -6.62 5.14
CA TYR A 11 1.48 -5.57 4.93
C TYR A 11 0.84 -4.24 5.32
N LEU A 12 1.37 -3.61 6.36
CA LEU A 12 1.00 -2.28 6.80
C LEU A 12 2.11 -1.31 6.41
N ARG A 13 1.75 -0.25 5.68
CA ARG A 13 2.63 0.91 5.45
C ARG A 13 1.95 2.15 6.00
N THR A 14 2.73 3.02 6.62
CA THR A 14 2.27 4.29 7.17
C THR A 14 2.87 5.44 6.38
N GLY A 15 2.10 6.52 6.23
CA GLY A 15 2.57 7.81 5.75
C GLY A 15 2.58 8.79 6.93
N GLU A 16 3.73 9.39 7.19
CA GLU A 16 3.94 10.30 8.32
C GLU A 16 4.13 11.73 7.82
N TYR A 17 3.71 12.69 8.63
CA TYR A 17 4.02 14.10 8.45
C TYR A 17 5.43 14.43 8.93
N GLU A 18 5.90 15.64 8.64
CA GLU A 18 7.25 16.10 9.03
C GLU A 18 7.44 16.20 10.56
N ASP A 19 6.34 16.24 11.31
CA ASP A 19 6.32 16.25 12.77
C ASP A 19 6.29 14.84 13.40
N GLY A 20 6.32 13.78 12.58
CA GLY A 20 6.23 12.39 13.02
C GLY A 20 4.82 11.91 13.34
N SER A 21 3.79 12.75 13.14
CA SER A 21 2.40 12.32 13.29
C SER A 21 1.94 11.45 12.11
N LEU A 22 1.05 10.50 12.38
CA LEU A 22 0.51 9.59 11.37
C LEU A 22 -0.53 10.31 10.49
N GLY A 23 -0.31 10.33 9.18
CA GLY A 23 -1.23 10.93 8.20
C GLY A 23 -1.97 9.91 7.34
N GLU A 24 -1.31 8.84 6.91
CA GLU A 24 -1.89 7.86 5.99
C GLU A 24 -1.58 6.43 6.42
N VAL A 25 -2.48 5.51 6.08
CA VAL A 25 -2.33 4.08 6.33
C VAL A 25 -2.67 3.32 5.06
N PHE A 26 -1.78 2.42 4.66
CA PHE A 26 -1.97 1.51 3.53
C PHE A 26 -1.97 0.07 4.00
N LEU A 27 -2.97 -0.70 3.55
CA LEU A 27 -3.16 -2.09 3.91
C LEU A 27 -3.14 -2.97 2.67
N ASP A 28 -2.25 -3.95 2.68
CA ASP A 28 -2.12 -4.95 1.63
C ASP A 28 -2.18 -6.36 2.22
N MET A 29 -2.96 -7.25 1.61
CA MET A 29 -3.05 -8.65 2.01
C MET A 29 -2.87 -9.56 0.82
N HIS A 30 -2.15 -10.67 1.03
CA HIS A 30 -1.80 -11.63 -0.01
C HIS A 30 -2.52 -12.96 0.24
N LYS A 31 -3.11 -13.54 -0.83
CA LYS A 31 -3.94 -14.77 -0.83
C LYS A 31 -5.35 -14.64 -0.22
N GLU A 32 -5.87 -13.43 -0.05
CA GLU A 32 -7.28 -13.23 0.27
C GLU A 32 -8.16 -13.12 -0.98
N GLY A 33 -9.44 -13.43 -0.85
CA GLY A 33 -10.42 -13.19 -1.91
C GLY A 33 -10.47 -11.72 -2.33
N ALA A 34 -10.74 -11.47 -3.61
CA ALA A 34 -10.76 -10.12 -4.19
C ALA A 34 -11.67 -9.15 -3.41
N SER A 35 -12.85 -9.61 -2.99
CA SER A 35 -13.80 -8.82 -2.21
C SER A 35 -13.22 -8.34 -0.88
N PHE A 36 -12.54 -9.21 -0.14
CA PHE A 36 -11.97 -8.85 1.16
C PHE A 36 -10.81 -7.86 1.00
N ARG A 37 -9.93 -8.11 0.02
CA ARG A 37 -8.84 -7.18 -0.33
C ARG A 37 -9.37 -5.79 -0.70
N SER A 38 -10.43 -5.72 -1.51
CA SER A 38 -11.05 -4.45 -1.89
C SER A 38 -11.64 -3.71 -0.70
N VAL A 39 -12.33 -4.40 0.21
CA VAL A 39 -12.90 -3.78 1.41
C VAL A 39 -11.80 -3.25 2.34
N MET A 40 -10.74 -4.02 2.57
CA MET A 40 -9.60 -3.57 3.39
C MET A 40 -8.89 -2.36 2.78
N ASN A 41 -8.78 -2.30 1.45
CA ASN A 41 -8.22 -1.14 0.76
C ASN A 41 -9.13 0.10 0.90
N CYS A 42 -10.45 -0.04 0.71
CA CYS A 42 -11.40 1.05 0.95
C CYS A 42 -11.37 1.52 2.41
N PHE A 43 -11.24 0.59 3.36
CA PHE A 43 -11.10 0.90 4.77
C PHE A 43 -9.84 1.73 5.05
N ALA A 44 -8.69 1.32 4.51
CA ALA A 44 -7.43 2.05 4.65
C ALA A 44 -7.52 3.49 4.11
N ILE A 45 -8.18 3.68 2.95
CA ILE A 45 -8.43 5.00 2.37
C ILE A 45 -9.32 5.85 3.29
N ALA A 46 -10.39 5.28 3.85
CA ALA A 46 -11.29 5.99 4.74
C ALA A 46 -10.58 6.48 6.02
N ILE A 47 -9.74 5.64 6.62
CA ILE A 47 -8.94 6.01 7.80
C ILE A 47 -7.93 7.10 7.45
N SER A 48 -7.22 6.95 6.33
CA SER A 48 -6.26 7.95 5.86
C SER A 48 -6.93 9.30 5.63
N LEU A 49 -8.10 9.31 5.00
CA LEU A 49 -8.88 10.53 4.82
C LEU A 49 -9.25 11.15 6.17
N GLY A 50 -9.75 10.35 7.11
CA GLY A 50 -10.13 10.88 8.42
C GLY A 50 -8.94 11.46 9.21
N LEU A 51 -7.77 10.81 9.16
CA LEU A 51 -6.54 11.34 9.77
C LEU A 51 -6.14 12.69 9.15
N GLN A 52 -6.18 12.81 7.82
CA GLN A 52 -5.88 14.06 7.12
C GLN A 52 -6.86 15.20 7.44
N TYR A 53 -8.11 14.87 7.77
CA TYR A 53 -9.11 15.85 8.21
C TYR A 53 -9.02 16.20 9.70
N GLY A 54 -8.01 15.67 10.40
CA GLY A 54 -7.71 15.98 11.79
C GLY A 54 -8.45 15.12 12.81
N VAL A 55 -8.99 13.97 12.40
CA VAL A 55 -9.49 12.98 13.37
C VAL A 55 -8.28 12.39 14.12
N PRO A 56 -8.21 12.49 15.46
CA PRO A 56 -7.07 11.99 16.20
C PRO A 56 -6.98 10.46 16.12
N LEU A 57 -5.75 9.95 16.04
CA LEU A 57 -5.49 8.50 15.98
C LEU A 57 -6.07 7.76 17.19
N GLU A 58 -6.08 8.39 18.36
CA GLU A 58 -6.64 7.83 19.60
C GLU A 58 -8.06 7.32 19.42
N GLU A 59 -8.92 8.08 18.75
CA GLU A 59 -10.32 7.72 18.56
C GLU A 59 -10.47 6.49 17.66
N TYR A 60 -9.57 6.33 16.70
CA TYR A 60 -9.55 5.11 15.89
C TYR A 60 -9.05 3.90 16.67
N VAL A 61 -8.02 4.08 17.49
CA VAL A 61 -7.49 3.00 18.33
C VAL A 61 -8.58 2.51 19.28
N ASP A 62 -9.26 3.41 19.98
CA ASP A 62 -10.30 3.02 20.94
C ASP A 62 -11.53 2.42 20.25
N CYS A 63 -11.88 2.88 19.04
CA CYS A 63 -13.02 2.35 18.29
C CYS A 63 -12.75 0.95 17.70
N PHE A 64 -11.55 0.71 17.17
CA PHE A 64 -11.27 -0.48 16.35
C PHE A 64 -10.51 -1.58 17.07
N THR A 65 -9.91 -1.30 18.23
CA THR A 65 -9.33 -2.34 19.08
C THR A 65 -10.39 -3.34 19.53
N PHE A 66 -10.00 -4.61 19.60
CA PHE A 66 -10.83 -5.76 19.97
C PHE A 66 -12.03 -6.04 19.06
N THR A 67 -12.12 -5.37 17.91
CA THR A 67 -13.09 -5.74 16.87
C THR A 67 -12.81 -7.16 16.37
N ARG A 68 -13.89 -7.93 16.17
CA ARG A 68 -13.82 -9.37 15.90
C ARG A 68 -14.36 -9.70 14.53
N PHE A 69 -13.51 -10.25 13.68
CA PHE A 69 -13.87 -10.85 12.40
C PHE A 69 -12.66 -11.61 11.82
N GLU A 70 -12.91 -12.53 10.90
CA GLU A 70 -11.83 -13.28 10.24
C GLU A 70 -11.13 -12.41 9.18
N PRO A 71 -9.79 -12.51 9.01
CA PRO A 71 -8.86 -13.38 9.73
C PRO A 71 -8.55 -12.97 11.18
N GLN A 72 -8.52 -13.96 12.07
CA GLN A 72 -8.17 -13.80 13.49
C GLN A 72 -7.24 -14.94 13.96
N GLY A 73 -6.51 -14.73 15.05
CA GLY A 73 -5.71 -15.77 15.69
C GLY A 73 -4.30 -15.34 16.04
N ILE A 74 -3.37 -16.30 15.97
CA ILE A 74 -1.95 -16.09 16.31
C ILE A 74 -1.34 -15.09 15.34
N VAL A 75 -0.58 -14.16 15.91
CA VAL A 75 0.10 -13.09 15.19
C VAL A 75 1.61 -13.26 15.26
N ASP A 76 2.26 -13.19 14.09
CA ASP A 76 3.71 -13.13 13.97
C ASP A 76 4.20 -11.68 14.10
N HIS A 77 4.32 -11.21 15.35
CA HIS A 77 4.84 -9.89 15.71
C HIS A 77 5.52 -9.98 17.10
N PRO A 78 6.59 -9.19 17.40
CA PRO A 78 7.26 -9.24 18.71
C PRO A 78 6.32 -8.96 19.89
N ASN A 79 5.47 -7.93 19.79
CA ASN A 79 4.65 -7.46 20.93
C ASN A 79 3.22 -7.99 20.96
N ILE A 80 2.64 -8.25 19.78
CA ILE A 80 1.24 -8.66 19.63
C ILE A 80 1.25 -10.11 19.17
N LYS A 81 0.86 -11.04 20.05
CA LYS A 81 0.92 -12.49 19.77
C LYS A 81 -0.42 -13.07 19.33
N MET A 82 -1.51 -12.37 19.62
CA MET A 82 -2.87 -12.77 19.28
C MET A 82 -3.71 -11.53 18.95
N ALA A 83 -4.49 -11.60 17.89
CA ALA A 83 -5.44 -10.56 17.49
C ALA A 83 -6.80 -11.16 17.13
N THR A 84 -7.86 -10.40 17.39
CA THR A 84 -9.24 -10.83 17.11
C THR A 84 -9.74 -10.43 15.71
N SER A 85 -8.94 -9.65 14.98
CA SER A 85 -9.09 -9.37 13.56
C SER A 85 -7.81 -8.75 13.00
N VAL A 86 -7.72 -8.61 11.68
CA VAL A 86 -6.65 -7.84 11.02
C VAL A 86 -6.69 -6.36 11.45
N VAL A 87 -7.89 -5.78 11.56
CA VAL A 87 -8.07 -4.38 11.97
C VAL A 87 -7.69 -4.18 13.44
N ASP A 88 -8.08 -5.11 14.33
CA ASP A 88 -7.62 -5.13 15.73
C ASP A 88 -6.10 -5.11 15.81
N PHE A 89 -5.42 -5.98 15.05
CA PHE A 89 -3.96 -6.01 15.00
C PHE A 89 -3.36 -4.66 14.56
N ILE A 90 -3.89 -4.06 13.49
CA ILE A 90 -3.37 -2.80 12.94
C ILE A 90 -3.49 -1.67 13.97
N PHE A 91 -4.65 -1.48 14.59
CA PHE A 91 -4.82 -0.37 15.54
C PHE A 91 -4.09 -0.58 16.86
N ARG A 92 -3.89 -1.83 17.29
CA ARG A 92 -3.00 -2.14 18.42
C ARG A 92 -1.54 -1.86 18.10
N LEU A 93 -1.13 -2.09 16.84
CA LEU A 93 0.22 -1.75 16.40
C LEU A 93 0.41 -0.22 16.33
N LEU A 94 -0.52 0.49 15.67
CA LEU A 94 -0.46 1.95 15.54
C LEU A 94 -0.53 2.66 16.91
N GLY A 95 -1.40 2.21 17.82
CA GLY A 95 -1.47 2.78 19.16
C GLY A 95 -0.20 2.52 19.98
N MET A 96 0.46 1.38 19.80
CA MET A 96 1.74 1.11 20.45
C MET A 96 2.86 1.98 19.88
N GLU A 97 2.92 2.13 18.56
CA GLU A 97 4.03 2.79 17.87
C GLU A 97 3.95 4.31 17.93
N TYR A 98 2.77 4.89 17.71
CA TYR A 98 2.60 6.35 17.68
C TYR A 98 2.16 6.94 19.02
N MET A 99 1.50 6.17 19.88
CA MET A 99 0.99 6.67 21.17
C MET A 99 1.73 6.07 22.38
N GLY A 100 2.64 5.11 22.18
CA GLY A 100 3.30 4.39 23.27
C GLY A 100 2.35 3.58 24.15
N ARG A 101 1.13 3.33 23.69
CA ARG A 101 0.10 2.62 24.45
C ARG A 101 0.40 1.12 24.45
N THR A 102 0.49 0.54 25.65
CA THR A 102 0.85 -0.88 25.85
C THR A 102 -0.22 -1.64 26.65
N ASP A 103 -1.39 -1.05 26.83
CA ASP A 103 -2.57 -1.65 27.47
C ASP A 103 -3.09 -2.86 26.68
N PHE A 104 -2.96 -2.80 25.36
CA PHE A 104 -3.43 -3.84 24.46
C PHE A 104 -2.32 -4.73 23.93
N VAL A 105 -1.09 -4.75 24.46
CA VAL A 105 -0.05 -5.70 23.97
C VAL A 105 0.13 -6.87 24.94
N GLN A 106 0.33 -8.08 24.41
CA GLN A 106 0.60 -9.24 25.28
C GLN A 106 2.05 -9.23 25.80
N VAL A 107 2.99 -8.79 24.96
CA VAL A 107 4.40 -8.66 25.32
C VAL A 107 4.75 -7.17 25.23
N LYS A 108 4.90 -6.54 26.40
CA LYS A 108 5.29 -5.13 26.47
C LYS A 108 6.71 -4.95 25.94
N PRO A 109 6.97 -3.93 25.12
CA PRO A 109 8.34 -3.59 24.74
C PRO A 109 9.14 -3.26 26.01
N THR A 110 10.37 -3.78 26.07
CA THR A 110 11.32 -3.45 27.14
C THR A 110 11.97 -2.11 26.85
N LYS A 111 12.35 -1.35 27.88
CA LYS A 111 12.95 -0.02 27.73
C LYS A 111 14.15 0.02 26.77
N ASP A 112 14.93 -1.06 26.71
CA ASP A 112 16.06 -1.18 25.78
C ASP A 112 15.61 -1.27 24.30
N GLU A 113 14.44 -1.86 24.04
CA GLU A 113 13.84 -1.93 22.71
C GLU A 113 13.18 -0.60 22.32
N ASP A 114 12.63 0.15 23.28
CA ASP A 114 12.13 1.52 23.04
C ASP A 114 13.27 2.46 22.66
N VAL A 115 14.40 2.40 23.37
CA VAL A 115 15.63 3.14 23.02
C VAL A 115 16.15 2.70 21.65
N LYS A 116 16.11 1.41 21.35
CA LYS A 116 16.54 0.89 20.04
C LYS A 116 15.65 1.39 18.90
N ARG A 117 14.33 1.46 19.10
CA ARG A 117 13.39 2.06 18.13
C ARG A 117 13.62 3.56 17.95
N GLU A 118 13.86 4.29 19.03
CA GLU A 118 14.23 5.71 18.95
C GLU A 118 15.53 5.89 18.13
N LEU A 119 16.53 5.04 18.36
CA LEU A 119 17.78 5.06 17.59
C LEU A 119 17.57 4.70 16.11
N GLU A 120 16.77 3.68 15.80
CA GLU A 120 16.43 3.27 14.42
C GLU A 120 15.65 4.38 13.68
N ASN A 121 14.74 5.07 14.36
CA ASN A 121 14.01 6.21 13.79
C ASN A 121 14.95 7.39 13.49
N ILE A 122 15.85 7.73 14.42
CA ILE A 122 16.87 8.77 14.22
C ILE A 122 17.81 8.43 13.05
N GLU A 123 18.21 7.16 12.90
CA GLU A 123 19.02 6.71 11.76
C GLU A 123 18.25 6.81 10.44
N SER A 124 16.98 6.43 10.43
CA SER A 124 16.14 6.52 9.23
C SER A 124 15.91 7.97 8.79
N ASP A 125 15.78 8.90 9.73
CA ASP A 125 15.61 10.33 9.43
C ASP A 125 16.89 10.96 8.90
N LYS A 126 18.05 10.62 9.49
CA LYS A 126 19.37 11.04 8.96
C LYS A 126 19.59 10.55 7.54
N HIS A 127 19.22 9.30 7.26
CA HIS A 127 19.34 8.73 5.91
C HIS A 127 18.43 9.43 4.90
N LYS A 128 17.18 9.74 5.28
CA LYS A 128 16.26 10.54 4.44
C LYS A 128 16.80 11.95 4.19
N GLU A 129 17.38 12.60 5.20
CA GLU A 129 17.96 13.94 5.08
C GLU A 129 19.19 13.95 4.16
N GLN A 130 20.05 12.94 4.27
CA GLN A 130 21.21 12.78 3.40
C GLN A 130 20.83 12.54 1.94
N LEU A 131 19.80 11.72 1.68
CA LEU A 131 19.24 11.52 0.34
C LEU A 131 18.65 12.81 -0.26
N LYS A 132 18.01 13.66 0.56
CA LYS A 132 17.51 14.97 0.12
C LYS A 132 18.67 15.89 -0.30
N ILE A 133 19.73 15.95 0.51
CA ILE A 133 20.92 16.77 0.21
C ILE A 133 21.61 16.30 -1.08
N GLU A 134 21.78 14.98 -1.26
CA GLU A 134 22.37 14.41 -2.48
C GLU A 134 21.52 14.71 -3.72
N ALA A 135 20.19 14.60 -3.62
CA ALA A 135 19.28 14.94 -4.72
C ALA A 135 19.34 16.44 -5.07
N GLU A 136 19.43 17.32 -4.06
CA GLU A 136 19.55 18.77 -4.28
C GLU A 136 20.91 19.15 -4.90
N LEU A 137 21.99 18.50 -4.47
CA LEU A 137 23.33 18.68 -5.03
C LEU A 137 23.39 18.20 -6.48
N ALA A 138 22.81 17.05 -6.79
CA ALA A 138 22.73 16.52 -8.15
C ALA A 138 21.96 17.46 -9.09
N LYS A 139 20.86 18.07 -8.59
CA LYS A 139 20.10 19.08 -9.32
C LYS A 139 20.94 20.32 -9.62
N LYS A 140 21.63 20.87 -8.61
CA LYS A 140 22.57 22.00 -8.76
C LYS A 140 23.70 21.69 -9.75
N LEU A 141 24.28 20.49 -9.71
CA LEU A 141 25.31 20.07 -10.67
C LEU A 141 24.77 20.01 -12.11
N SER A 142 23.55 19.52 -12.28
CA SER A 142 22.90 19.45 -13.60
C SER A 142 22.59 20.82 -14.17
N ASP A 143 22.29 21.80 -13.32
CA ASP A 143 22.03 23.19 -13.73
C ASP A 143 23.34 23.92 -14.09
N ILE A 144 24.44 23.63 -13.39
CA ILE A 144 25.79 24.12 -13.73
C ILE A 144 26.26 23.56 -15.09
N THR A 145 25.98 22.29 -15.38
CA THR A 145 26.42 21.65 -16.64
C THR A 145 25.69 22.23 -17.85
N LYS A 146 24.41 22.59 -17.70
CA LYS A 146 23.60 23.23 -18.76
C LYS A 146 24.04 24.66 -19.10
N LEU A 147 24.81 25.32 -18.23
CA LEU A 147 25.37 26.64 -18.47
C LEU A 147 26.74 26.57 -19.20
N ARG A 148 27.33 25.39 -19.37
CA ARG A 148 28.67 25.21 -19.96
C ARG A 148 28.70 24.80 -21.43
N ASP A 149 27.54 24.75 -22.10
CA ASP A 149 27.40 24.39 -23.53
C ASP A 149 27.40 25.60 -24.48
N GLN A 150 27.99 26.75 -24.11
CA GLN A 150 28.13 27.92 -25.01
C GLN A 150 29.56 28.29 -25.43
N ASP A 151 30.59 27.55 -25.00
CA ASP A 151 31.96 27.82 -25.47
C ASP A 151 32.41 26.77 -26.49
N GLU A 152 32.43 27.17 -27.77
CA GLU A 152 32.95 26.41 -28.91
C GLU A 152 34.39 25.91 -28.65
N ALA A 153 34.59 24.59 -28.70
CA ALA A 153 35.94 24.01 -28.80
C ALA A 153 36.38 23.94 -30.28
N PRO A 154 37.55 24.50 -30.66
CA PRO A 154 38.03 24.39 -32.03
C PRO A 154 38.56 22.98 -32.33
N LYS A 155 38.29 22.54 -33.57
CA LYS A 155 38.66 21.24 -34.14
C LYS A 155 40.17 21.16 -34.41
N ASN A 156 40.88 20.26 -33.72
CA ASN A 156 41.97 19.43 -34.27
C ASN A 156 42.69 18.62 -33.17
N MET A 157 42.57 17.28 -33.18
CA MET A 157 43.71 16.39 -32.96
C MET A 157 43.37 14.94 -33.39
N VAL A 158 44.12 14.43 -34.35
CA VAL A 158 44.13 13.03 -34.81
C VAL A 158 45.17 12.27 -33.99
N ILE A 159 44.84 11.14 -33.34
CA ILE A 159 45.77 10.00 -33.16
C ILE A 159 45.03 8.63 -33.13
N LYS A 160 45.23 7.90 -34.24
CA LYS A 160 45.58 6.47 -34.49
C LYS A 160 44.96 5.31 -33.69
N LYS A 161 44.41 4.38 -34.48
CA LYS A 161 44.05 2.99 -34.17
C LYS A 161 45.25 2.16 -33.67
N GLY A 162 45.01 1.33 -32.66
CA GLY A 162 45.82 0.17 -32.30
C GLY A 162 44.90 -1.05 -32.15
N HIS A 163 45.12 -2.07 -32.96
CA HIS A 163 44.54 -3.42 -32.84
C HIS A 163 44.97 -4.07 -31.52
N ASP A 164 44.08 -4.90 -30.95
CA ASP A 164 44.38 -6.29 -30.61
C ASP A 164 43.06 -7.10 -30.59
N LYS A 165 43.09 -8.30 -31.18
CA LYS A 165 41.96 -9.21 -31.40
C LYS A 165 41.97 -10.36 -30.38
N PHE A 166 40.81 -11.02 -30.31
CA PHE A 166 40.46 -12.36 -29.77
C PHE A 166 39.76 -12.32 -28.39
N GLY A 167 38.55 -12.87 -28.22
CA GLY A 167 37.74 -13.69 -29.13
C GLY A 167 36.29 -13.84 -28.65
N GLU A 168 35.44 -14.19 -29.61
CA GLU A 168 34.02 -14.52 -29.46
C GLU A 168 33.80 -15.73 -28.55
N ILE A 169 32.79 -15.65 -27.68
CA ILE A 169 31.82 -16.73 -27.50
C ILE A 169 30.42 -16.09 -27.47
N ALA A 170 29.63 -16.44 -28.48
CA ALA A 170 28.22 -16.13 -28.60
C ALA A 170 27.36 -17.22 -27.92
N GLN A 171 26.06 -16.89 -27.78
CA GLN A 171 24.90 -17.72 -27.39
C GLN A 171 24.62 -17.74 -25.87
N GLY A 172 23.42 -17.41 -25.39
CA GLY A 172 22.16 -17.11 -26.05
C GLY A 172 21.03 -16.97 -25.01
N ALA A 173 19.85 -16.57 -25.51
CA ALA A 173 18.53 -16.54 -24.84
C ALA A 173 18.32 -15.44 -23.79
N GLN A 174 17.17 -14.77 -23.69
CA GLN A 174 16.03 -14.50 -24.57
C GLN A 174 15.17 -13.49 -23.77
N SER A 175 14.50 -12.62 -24.51
CA SER A 175 13.40 -11.75 -24.08
C SER A 175 12.41 -12.39 -23.11
N VAL A 176 12.04 -11.67 -22.05
CA VAL A 176 10.67 -11.73 -21.48
C VAL A 176 10.23 -10.30 -21.17
N GLU A 177 9.33 -9.80 -22.02
CA GLU A 177 8.39 -8.75 -21.68
C GLU A 177 7.40 -9.31 -20.65
N THR A 178 7.12 -8.56 -19.59
CA THR A 178 5.79 -8.59 -18.97
C THR A 178 5.50 -7.24 -18.37
N SER A 179 4.55 -6.59 -18.99
CA SER A 179 3.99 -5.27 -18.72
C SER A 179 2.87 -5.33 -17.68
N SER A 180 2.60 -4.16 -17.10
CA SER A 180 1.42 -3.78 -16.30
C SER A 180 1.50 -4.18 -14.82
N GLY A 181 1.75 -3.29 -13.86
CA GLY A 181 1.61 -1.83 -13.86
C GLY A 181 0.28 -1.43 -13.24
N ALA A 182 0.33 -1.04 -11.96
CA ALA A 182 -0.52 0.00 -11.37
C ALA A 182 0.25 0.58 -10.17
N VAL A 183 1.31 1.34 -10.46
CA VAL A 183 1.86 2.29 -9.50
C VAL A 183 0.96 3.52 -9.55
N VAL A 184 0.15 3.72 -8.52
CA VAL A 184 -0.58 4.99 -8.37
C VAL A 184 0.39 5.95 -7.69
N SER A 185 0.93 6.87 -8.48
CA SER A 185 1.67 8.02 -7.98
C SER A 185 0.71 8.95 -7.24
N ILE A 186 0.94 9.13 -5.94
CA ILE A 186 0.27 10.15 -5.14
C ILE A 186 0.88 11.49 -5.54
N VAL A 187 0.10 12.32 -6.23
CA VAL A 187 0.42 13.73 -6.48
C VAL A 187 -0.04 14.58 -5.31
N ASP A 188 0.82 15.53 -4.93
CA ASP A 188 0.59 16.63 -3.98
C ASP A 188 -0.88 17.07 -3.87
N ALA A 189 -1.44 16.93 -2.66
CA ALA A 189 -2.78 17.36 -2.32
C ALA A 189 -2.87 18.89 -2.24
N LYS A 190 -2.93 19.55 -3.40
CA LYS A 190 -3.37 20.94 -3.48
C LYS A 190 -4.90 20.97 -3.48
N ARG A 191 -5.49 21.56 -2.43
CA ARG A 191 -6.92 21.85 -2.25
C ARG A 191 -7.65 22.07 -3.58
N ILE A 192 -8.61 21.21 -3.92
CA ILE A 192 -9.58 21.48 -4.99
C ILE A 192 -10.96 21.65 -4.36
N HIS A 193 -11.48 22.86 -4.53
CA HIS A 193 -12.87 23.23 -4.31
C HIS A 193 -13.80 22.32 -5.11
N ALA A 194 -14.89 21.93 -4.45
CA ALA A 194 -15.97 21.14 -5.02
C ALA A 194 -16.49 21.73 -6.34
N ASP A 195 -16.47 20.93 -7.40
CA ASP A 195 -17.40 21.09 -8.52
C ASP A 195 -18.03 19.74 -8.89
N LYS A 196 -19.36 19.73 -8.95
CA LYS A 196 -20.18 18.55 -9.18
C LYS A 196 -20.30 18.33 -10.68
N SER A 197 -19.67 17.28 -11.20
CA SER A 197 -20.15 16.64 -12.43
C SER A 197 -19.78 15.15 -12.47
N ALA A 198 -20.72 14.32 -12.05
CA ALA A 198 -20.64 12.88 -12.18
C ALA A 198 -20.80 12.49 -13.66
N GLN A 199 -19.70 12.12 -14.32
CA GLN A 199 -19.76 11.34 -15.55
C GLN A 199 -19.86 9.86 -15.19
N THR A 200 -21.09 9.38 -15.04
CA THR A 200 -21.37 7.95 -14.89
C THR A 200 -21.07 7.25 -16.21
N SER A 201 -20.11 6.33 -16.20
CA SER A 201 -19.81 5.52 -17.37
C SER A 201 -21.01 4.62 -17.69
N THR A 202 -21.31 4.42 -18.98
CA THR A 202 -22.44 3.59 -19.44
C THR A 202 -22.36 2.13 -18.95
N ILE A 203 -21.16 1.70 -18.56
CA ILE A 203 -20.86 0.37 -18.01
C ILE A 203 -21.35 0.27 -16.56
N ASP A 204 -21.12 1.31 -15.74
CA ASP A 204 -21.59 1.37 -14.35
C ASP A 204 -23.12 1.35 -14.25
N ALA A 205 -23.80 2.04 -15.18
CA ALA A 205 -25.26 2.02 -15.27
C ALA A 205 -25.81 0.64 -15.64
N HIS A 206 -25.08 -0.13 -16.46
CA HIS A 206 -25.49 -1.47 -16.86
C HIS A 206 -25.30 -2.51 -15.75
N PHE A 207 -24.21 -2.40 -14.97
CA PHE A 207 -24.01 -3.23 -13.78
C PHE A 207 -24.99 -2.92 -12.66
N GLY A 208 -25.35 -1.65 -12.46
CA GLY A 208 -26.36 -1.23 -11.48
C GLY A 208 -27.75 -1.81 -11.74
N ALA A 209 -28.12 -1.99 -13.02
CA ALA A 209 -29.43 -2.55 -13.40
C ALA A 209 -29.51 -4.09 -13.26
N MET A 210 -28.38 -4.82 -13.28
CA MET A 210 -28.38 -6.29 -13.17
C MET A 210 -28.17 -6.82 -11.76
N MET A 211 -27.69 -6.01 -10.81
CA MET A 211 -27.23 -6.47 -9.49
C MET A 211 -28.04 -5.96 -8.29
N GLY A 212 -29.12 -5.19 -8.51
CA GLY A 212 -29.85 -4.52 -7.43
C GLY A 212 -30.61 -5.43 -6.45
N ASP A 213 -30.76 -6.72 -6.74
CA ASP A 213 -31.60 -7.65 -5.93
C ASP A 213 -31.10 -9.11 -6.02
N ALA A 214 -29.78 -9.32 -6.11
CA ALA A 214 -29.20 -10.65 -6.20
C ALA A 214 -28.93 -11.23 -4.80
N PRO A 215 -29.65 -12.27 -4.36
CA PRO A 215 -29.45 -12.85 -3.04
C PRO A 215 -28.08 -13.53 -2.94
N PHE A 216 -27.52 -13.57 -1.73
CA PHE A 216 -26.33 -14.36 -1.45
C PHE A 216 -26.62 -15.86 -1.62
N CYS A 217 -25.62 -16.61 -2.06
CA CYS A 217 -25.75 -18.06 -2.20
C CYS A 217 -25.97 -18.72 -0.82
N ASP A 218 -27.02 -19.52 -0.69
CA ASP A 218 -27.38 -20.31 0.49
C ASP A 218 -26.34 -21.39 0.86
N GLN A 219 -25.53 -21.83 -0.11
CA GLN A 219 -24.53 -22.87 0.11
C GLN A 219 -23.14 -22.32 0.47
N CYS A 220 -22.71 -21.20 -0.13
CA CYS A 220 -21.33 -20.71 0.06
C CYS A 220 -21.22 -19.19 0.32
N GLY A 221 -22.33 -18.46 0.44
CA GLY A 221 -22.34 -17.03 0.76
C GLY A 221 -21.85 -16.09 -0.34
N HIS A 222 -21.42 -16.60 -1.50
CA HIS A 222 -20.97 -15.75 -2.60
C HIS A 222 -22.16 -15.02 -3.26
N VAL A 223 -21.94 -13.79 -3.72
CA VAL A 223 -22.94 -13.02 -4.48
C VAL A 223 -23.30 -13.80 -5.74
N THR A 224 -24.59 -14.03 -5.94
CA THR A 224 -25.07 -14.74 -7.13
C THR A 224 -25.25 -13.77 -8.29
N ILE A 225 -25.22 -14.31 -9.52
CA ILE A 225 -25.47 -13.54 -10.73
C ILE A 225 -26.77 -14.02 -11.34
N ARG A 226 -27.61 -13.07 -11.79
CA ARG A 226 -28.87 -13.39 -12.47
C ARG A 226 -28.59 -14.18 -13.75
N ASN A 227 -29.24 -15.34 -13.89
CA ASN A 227 -29.21 -16.19 -15.07
C ASN A 227 -30.67 -16.50 -15.50
N GLY A 228 -31.25 -15.58 -16.26
CA GLY A 228 -32.67 -15.60 -16.61
C GLY A 228 -33.57 -15.23 -15.43
N VAL A 229 -34.51 -16.13 -15.09
CA VAL A 229 -35.40 -16.01 -13.92
C VAL A 229 -34.69 -16.45 -12.63
N CYS A 230 -33.64 -17.26 -12.77
CA CYS A 230 -32.86 -17.78 -11.64
C CYS A 230 -31.64 -16.89 -11.32
N TYR A 231 -30.99 -17.26 -10.23
CA TYR A 231 -29.66 -16.81 -9.84
C TYR A 231 -28.69 -17.98 -9.83
N LYS A 232 -27.46 -17.77 -10.29
CA LYS A 232 -26.40 -18.79 -10.32
C LYS A 232 -25.20 -18.31 -9.53
N CYS A 233 -24.69 -19.18 -8.67
CA CYS A 233 -23.43 -18.94 -7.97
C CYS A 233 -22.24 -19.33 -8.86
N MET A 234 -21.34 -18.39 -9.14
CA MET A 234 -20.13 -18.65 -9.92
C MET A 234 -19.04 -19.39 -9.12
N ASN A 235 -19.17 -19.44 -7.79
CA ASN A 235 -18.19 -20.10 -6.91
C ASN A 235 -18.50 -21.60 -6.70
N CYS A 236 -19.74 -21.95 -6.33
CA CYS A 236 -20.12 -23.34 -6.05
C CYS A 236 -21.03 -23.98 -7.10
N GLY A 237 -21.52 -23.20 -8.08
CA GLY A 237 -22.41 -23.69 -9.13
C GLY A 237 -23.88 -23.86 -8.73
N ASN A 238 -24.26 -23.58 -7.47
CA ASN A 238 -25.66 -23.69 -7.04
C ASN A 238 -26.57 -22.71 -7.81
N SER A 239 -27.79 -23.15 -8.15
CA SER A 239 -28.81 -22.35 -8.82
C SER A 239 -30.00 -22.13 -7.88
N MET A 240 -30.46 -20.88 -7.76
CA MET A 240 -31.53 -20.47 -6.83
C MET A 240 -32.62 -19.71 -7.59
N GLY A 241 -33.88 -19.82 -7.17
CA GLY A 241 -34.98 -19.02 -7.75
C GLY A 241 -35.44 -19.44 -9.14
N CYS A 242 -35.19 -20.68 -9.56
CA CYS A 242 -35.77 -21.25 -10.77
C CYS A 242 -37.20 -21.72 -10.49
N SER A 243 -38.20 -20.94 -10.90
CA SER A 243 -39.61 -21.37 -10.96
C SER A 243 -39.92 -21.95 -12.32
#